data_AF-A0AAE4NSC4-F1
#
_entry.id   AF-A0AAE4NSC4-F1
#
_cell.length_a   1.000
_cell.length_b   1.000
_cell.length_c   1.000
_cell.angle_alpha   90.00
_cell.angle_beta   90.00
_cell.angle_gamma   90.00
#
_symmetry.space_group_name_H-M   'P 1'
#
loop_
_entity.id
_entity.type
_entity.pdbx_description
1 polymer ?
#
loop_
_entity_poly.entity_id
_entity_poly.type
_entity_poly.pdbx_seq_one_letter_code
_entity_poly.pdbx_strand_id
1 'polypeptide(L)' 'MEVLRVKDVKSEVLLKLAKKALEELDEAYLRVPNLDNGKAYLFRGKERVRLMLRILESVDRGDEDAVRDSF' A
#
# COMPACT_ATOMS: atom_id res chain seq x y z
N MET A 1 9.32 -19.84 -21.76
CA MET A 1 8.24 -19.58 -20.80
C MET A 1 8.90 -19.57 -19.43
N GLU A 2 9.23 -18.37 -18.96
CA GLU A 2 9.97 -18.19 -17.72
C GLU A 2 9.05 -18.53 -16.54
N VAL A 3 9.50 -19.45 -15.69
CA VAL A 3 8.73 -19.90 -14.52
C VAL A 3 8.77 -18.75 -13.50
N LEU A 4 7.72 -17.94 -13.46
CA LEU A 4 7.49 -16.95 -12.41
C LEU A 4 7.64 -17.64 -11.05
N ARG A 5 8.60 -17.20 -10.23
CA ARG A 5 8.79 -17.78 -8.90
C ARG A 5 7.55 -17.43 -8.07
N VAL A 6 7.08 -18.35 -7.23
CA VAL A 6 5.89 -18.14 -6.37
C VAL A 6 5.99 -16.86 -5.53
N LYS A 7 7.21 -16.40 -5.20
CA LYS A 7 7.47 -15.12 -4.54
C LYS A 7 7.03 -13.92 -5.38
N ASP A 8 7.32 -13.94 -6.67
CA ASP A 8 7.04 -12.85 -7.62
C ASP A 8 5.52 -12.69 -7.79
N VAL A 9 4.79 -13.80 -7.91
CA VAL A 9 3.31 -13.79 -8.00
C VAL A 9 2.67 -13.25 -6.71
N LYS A 10 3.20 -13.63 -5.54
CA LYS A 10 2.71 -13.12 -4.25
C LYS A 10 2.94 -11.61 -4.12
N SER A 11 4.13 -11.12 -4.52
CA SER A 11 4.46 -9.69 -4.52
C SER A 11 3.50 -8.90 -5.41
N GLU A 12 3.29 -9.37 -6.65
CA GLU A 12 2.42 -8.71 -7.63
C GLU A 12 0.96 -8.62 -7.14
N VAL A 13 0.43 -9.69 -6.55
CA VAL A 13 -0.93 -9.70 -5.99
C VAL A 13 -1.04 -8.71 -4.83
N LEU A 14 -0.07 -8.69 -3.91
CA LEU A 14 -0.07 -7.73 -2.80
C LEU A 14 0.02 -6.29 -3.28
N LEU A 15 0.84 -6.02 -4.30
CA LEU A 15 0.97 -4.70 -4.92
C LEU A 15 -0.37 -4.23 -5.51
N LYS A 16 -1.05 -5.10 -6.27
CA LYS A 16 -2.37 -4.80 -6.86
C LYS A 16 -3.43 -4.54 -5.78
N LEU A 17 -3.46 -5.37 -4.73
CA LEU A 17 -4.40 -5.20 -3.63
C LEU A 17 -4.17 -3.89 -2.87
N ALA A 18 -2.91 -3.55 -2.58
CA ALA A 18 -2.57 -2.32 -1.89
C ALA A 18 -2.88 -1.07 -2.73
N LYS A 19 -2.67 -1.12 -4.06
CA LYS A 19 -3.07 -0.04 -4.98
C LYS A 19 -4.58 0.18 -4.97
N LYS A 20 -5.35 -0.91 -5.12
CA LYS A 20 -6.81 -0.84 -5.08
C LYS A 20 -7.34 -0.33 -3.74
N ALA A 21 -6.77 -0.80 -2.62
CA ALA A 21 -7.13 -0.31 -1.30
C ALA A 21 -6.84 1.19 -1.15
N LEU A 22 -5.73 1.69 -1.70
CA LEU A 22 -5.42 3.12 -1.68
C LEU A 22 -6.44 3.93 -2.48
N GLU A 23 -6.82 3.48 -3.68
CA GLU A 23 -7.85 4.11 -4.52
C GLU A 23 -9.20 4.19 -3.81
N GLU A 24 -9.66 3.08 -3.22
CA GLU A 24 -10.92 3.02 -2.46
C GLU A 24 -10.91 3.95 -1.24
N LEU A 25 -9.76 4.07 -0.55
CA LEU A 25 -9.59 5.00 0.57
C LEU A 25 -9.57 6.47 0.12
N ASP A 26 -8.99 6.77 -1.04
CA ASP A 26 -9.01 8.11 -1.63
C ASP A 26 -10.44 8.51 -2.02
N GLU A 27 -11.21 7.62 -2.64
CA GLU A 27 -12.63 7.86 -2.92
C GLU A 27 -13.45 8.06 -1.64
N ALA A 28 -13.25 7.21 -0.64
CA ALA A 28 -13.92 7.35 0.65
C ALA A 28 -13.58 8.70 1.30
N TYR A 29 -12.33 9.14 1.23
CA TYR A 29 -11.88 10.40 1.83
C TYR A 29 -12.57 11.62 1.21
N LEU A 30 -12.85 11.57 -0.09
CA LEU A 30 -13.60 12.62 -0.79
C LEU A 30 -15.09 12.62 -0.40
N ARG A 31 -15.68 11.45 -0.12
CA ARG A 31 -17.11 11.29 0.20
C ARG A 31 -17.44 11.51 1.67
N VAL A 32 -16.51 11.23 2.59
CA VAL A 32 -16.76 11.37 4.02
C VAL A 32 -16.90 12.85 4.40
N PRO A 33 -18.03 13.24 5.02
CA PRO A 33 -18.23 14.62 5.48
C PRO A 33 -17.18 14.97 6.53
N ASN A 34 -16.83 16.25 6.61
CA ASN A 34 -15.89 16.73 7.62
C ASN A 34 -16.59 16.92 8.97
N LEU A 35 -17.12 15.82 9.50
CA LEU A 35 -17.80 15.72 10.77
C LEU A 35 -17.00 14.79 11.68
N ASP A 36 -16.79 15.23 12.91
CA ASP A 36 -16.00 14.53 13.93
C ASP A 36 -14.59 14.14 13.44
N ASN A 37 -14.08 13.02 13.96
CA ASN A 37 -12.74 12.52 13.70
C ASN A 37 -12.68 11.52 12.53
N GLY A 38 -13.81 11.21 11.87
CA GLY A 38 -13.90 10.16 10.85
C GLY A 38 -12.94 10.38 9.69
N LYS A 39 -12.86 11.62 9.20
CA LYS A 39 -11.95 12.00 8.11
C LYS A 39 -10.48 11.89 8.50
N ALA A 40 -10.14 12.23 9.75
CA ALA A 40 -8.77 12.10 10.27
C ALA A 40 -8.33 10.62 10.44
N TYR A 41 -9.23 9.74 10.89
CA TYR A 41 -8.94 8.30 10.95
C TYR A 41 -8.79 7.68 9.56
N LEU A 42 -9.62 8.09 8.61
CA LEU A 42 -9.53 7.63 7.23
C LEU A 42 -8.21 8.08 6.57
N PHE A 43 -7.80 9.34 6.79
CA PHE A 43 -6.49 9.83 6.36
C PHE A 43 -5.34 8.99 6.92
N ARG A 44 -5.36 8.68 8.22
CA ARG A 44 -4.35 7.81 8.85
C ARG A 44 -4.33 6.38 8.28
N GLY A 45 -5.49 5.83 7.94
CA GLY A 45 -5.59 4.56 7.21
C GLY A 45 -4.90 4.64 5.86
N LYS A 46 -5.16 5.71 5.10
CA LYS A 46 -4.55 5.96 3.79
C LYS A 46 -3.02 6.06 3.85
N GLU A 47 -2.47 6.80 4.81
CA GLU A 47 -1.02 6.93 4.96
C GLU A 47 -0.34 5.59 5.26
N ARG A 48 -1.00 4.69 6.01
CA ARG A 48 -0.49 3.34 6.25
C ARG A 48 -0.45 2.49 4.99
N VAL A 49 -1.48 2.55 4.14
CA VAL A 49 -1.48 1.84 2.85
C VAL A 49 -0.41 2.39 1.91
N ARG A 50 -0.18 3.72 1.90
CA ARG A 50 0.93 4.34 1.14
C ARG A 50 2.28 3.83 1.60
N LEU A 51 2.48 3.68 2.91
CA LEU A 51 3.71 3.11 3.45
C LEU A 51 3.89 1.65 3.02
N MET A 52 2.84 0.83 3.12
CA MET A 52 2.86 -0.56 2.65
C MET A 52 3.22 -0.65 1.17
N LEU A 53 2.67 0.21 0.32
CA LEU A 53 3.01 0.27 -1.10
C LEU A 53 4.48 0.58 -1.33
N ARG A 54 5.03 1.59 -0.64
CA ARG A 54 6.46 1.93 -0.75
C ARG A 54 7.35 0.75 -0.38
N ILE A 55 7.01 0.03 0.69
CA ILE A 55 7.74 -1.17 1.12
C ILE A 55 7.67 -2.26 0.04
N LEU A 56 6.47 -2.57 -0.45
CA LEU A 56 6.28 -3.59 -1.48
C LEU A 56 7.06 -3.26 -2.76
N GLU A 57 7.01 -2.00 -3.21
CA GLU A 57 7.74 -1.53 -4.38
C GLU A 57 9.27 -1.53 -4.15
N SER A 58 9.74 -1.27 -2.93
CA SER A 58 11.15 -1.36 -2.56
C SER A 58 11.64 -2.81 -2.63
N VAL A 59 10.88 -3.74 -2.04
CA VAL A 59 11.20 -5.17 -2.08
C VAL A 59 11.19 -5.69 -3.52
N ASP A 60 10.21 -5.27 -4.33
CA ASP A 60 10.12 -5.67 -5.75
C ASP A 60 11.32 -5.20 -6.58
N ARG A 61 11.90 -4.03 -6.24
CA ARG A 61 13.13 -3.51 -6.86
C ARG A 61 14.42 -4.18 -6.35
N GLY A 62 14.35 -5.01 -5.30
CA GLY A 62 15.51 -5.62 -4.65
C GLY A 62 16.18 -4.73 -3.60
N ASP A 63 15.55 -3.62 -3.20
CA ASP A 63 16.03 -2.68 -2.18
C ASP A 63 15.60 -3.12 -0.76
N GLU A 64 15.75 -4.42 -0.44
CA GLU A 64 15.24 -4.99 0.83
C GLU A 64 15.94 -4.42 2.07
N ASP A 65 17.22 -4.03 1.94
CA ASP A 65 18.01 -3.47 3.04
C ASP A 65 17.57 -2.05 3.43
N ALA A 66 17.12 -1.24 2.47
CA ALA A 66 16.60 0.11 2.74
C ALA A 66 15.31 0.11 3.57
N VAL A 67 14.49 -0.95 3.45
CA VAL A 67 13.28 -1.13 4.25
C VAL A 67 13.63 -1.49 5.70
N ARG A 68 14.64 -2.33 5.92
CA ARG A 68 15.05 -2.78 7.25
C ARG A 68 15.56 -1.64 8.13
N ASP A 69 16.24 -0.67 7.53
CA ASP A 69 16.82 0.47 8.25
C ASP A 69 15.81 1.61 8.53
N SER A 70 14.59 1.49 8.00
CA SER A 70 13.55 2.54 8.06
C SER A 70 12.57 2.41 9.23
N PHE A 71 12.74 1.41 10.11
CA PHE A 71 11.84 1.11 11.24
C PHE A 71 12.56 0.91 12.57
#